data_AF-A0A4Y9P0R6-F1
#
_entry.id   AF-A0A4Y9P0R6-F1
#
_cell.length_a   1.000
_cell.length_b   1.000
_cell.length_c   1.000
_cell.angle_alpha   90.00
_cell.angle_beta   90.00
_cell.angle_gamma   90.00
#
_symmetry.space_group_name_H-M   'P 1'
#
loop_
_entity.id
_entity.type
_entity.pdbx_description
1 polymer ?
#
loop_
_entity_poly.entity_id
_entity_poly.type
_entity_poly.pdbx_seq_one_letter_code
_entity_poly.pdbx_strand_id
1 'polypeptide(L)'
;MFRRTEDAGPDRAGEADGGGEPTADPAAASGPSVPPPSVRALLQRATGRHAVLPRAGLDGLLSTAPVFSARLRGYDPFEVDEYVAWAEGEVAAARREAEHVLARYGACAAELEISRRLLAQTPKGRDVSPVTDRVRDILRLAADEASAMVDGAAEEAEQILAEARLEADARLRKARQVKEIAAATADEMRDLAQRDRADAAALREQARAEADELVGGAVAERDRLAAEAAEARDQLAAVQAELEDLQRQRDDARASLRRLTDQIEAALALATAGPSERFLVVGNTVESVPVASVPS
;
A
#
# COMPACT_ATOMS: atom_id res chain seq x y z
N MET A 1 -14.06 33.19 -46.81
CA MET A 1 -14.20 33.70 -45.42
C MET A 1 -13.72 32.58 -44.49
N PHE A 2 -12.42 32.48 -44.19
CA PHE A 2 -11.66 33.20 -43.13
C PHE A 2 -12.20 32.85 -41.73
N ARG A 3 -11.47 32.27 -40.76
CA ARG A 3 -10.03 31.99 -40.58
C ARG A 3 -9.79 30.73 -39.72
N ARG A 4 -8.69 30.05 -40.07
CA ARG A 4 -7.86 29.12 -39.31
C ARG A 4 -6.94 29.96 -38.40
N THR A 5 -6.74 29.56 -37.14
CA THR A 5 -5.68 30.10 -36.28
C THR A 5 -4.75 28.98 -35.86
N GLU A 6 -3.59 28.97 -36.52
CA GLU A 6 -2.31 28.46 -36.02
C GLU A 6 -1.72 29.51 -35.08
N ASP A 7 -1.03 29.08 -34.01
CA ASP A 7 0.07 29.79 -33.34
C ASP A 7 0.76 28.74 -32.43
N ALA A 8 1.88 28.14 -32.82
CA ALA A 8 3.26 28.65 -32.75
C ALA A 8 3.82 28.74 -31.32
N GLY A 9 4.75 27.84 -30.99
CA GLY A 9 5.79 28.06 -29.96
C GLY A 9 6.80 29.13 -30.43
N PRO A 10 7.87 29.47 -29.67
CA PRO A 10 8.97 28.51 -29.43
C PRO A 10 9.82 28.76 -28.14
N ASP A 11 10.91 27.98 -28.04
CA ASP A 11 12.22 28.31 -27.43
C ASP A 11 12.43 28.37 -25.91
N ARG A 12 13.23 27.40 -25.42
CA ARG A 12 14.62 27.55 -24.88
C ARG A 12 15.13 26.18 -24.41
N ALA A 13 16.13 25.56 -25.01
CA ALA A 13 17.57 25.90 -25.09
C ALA A 13 18.32 25.72 -23.75
N GLY A 14 19.34 24.84 -23.78
CA GLY A 14 20.34 24.52 -22.73
C GLY A 14 20.31 23.02 -22.42
N GLU A 15 21.13 22.12 -22.98
CA GLU A 15 22.53 22.17 -23.48
C GLU A 15 23.56 22.55 -22.42
N ALA A 16 24.05 21.52 -21.71
CA ALA A 16 25.41 21.34 -21.18
C ALA A 16 25.52 19.84 -20.84
N ASP A 17 26.19 19.02 -21.63
CA ASP A 17 27.64 18.92 -21.78
C ASP A 17 28.33 18.49 -20.47
N GLY A 18 29.07 17.39 -20.57
CA GLY A 18 29.64 16.67 -19.44
C GLY A 18 29.99 15.22 -19.76
N GLY A 19 30.52 14.98 -20.96
CA GLY A 19 31.22 13.74 -21.30
C GLY A 19 32.50 13.64 -20.47
N GLY A 20 32.64 12.51 -19.79
CA GLY A 20 33.84 12.15 -19.03
C GLY A 20 34.03 10.64 -19.11
N GLU A 21 34.37 10.14 -20.31
CA GLU A 21 34.98 8.82 -20.47
C GLU A 21 36.42 8.88 -19.99
N PRO A 22 36.83 8.12 -18.96
CA PRO A 22 38.23 7.84 -18.71
C PRO A 22 38.67 6.73 -19.67
N THR A 23 39.38 7.14 -20.72
CA THR A 23 40.30 6.32 -21.49
C THR A 23 41.40 5.82 -20.55
N ALA A 24 41.40 4.51 -20.27
CA ALA A 24 42.53 3.83 -19.65
C ALA A 24 43.00 2.70 -20.58
N ASP A 25 44.28 2.79 -20.88
CA ASP A 25 45.07 2.01 -21.82
C ASP A 25 44.99 0.47 -21.62
N PRO A 26 45.06 -0.32 -22.71
CA PRO A 26 45.06 -1.78 -22.68
C PRO A 26 46.47 -2.35 -22.87
N ALA A 27 47.24 -2.56 -21.80
CA ALA A 27 48.41 -3.45 -21.83
C ALA A 27 49.07 -3.59 -20.44
N ALA A 28 48.80 -4.70 -19.75
CA ALA A 28 49.81 -5.52 -19.09
C ALA A 28 49.17 -6.57 -18.17
N ALA A 29 49.81 -7.74 -18.12
CA ALA A 29 49.68 -8.80 -17.13
C ALA A 29 48.54 -9.81 -17.33
N SER A 30 48.69 -10.62 -18.38
CA SER A 30 48.53 -12.07 -18.21
C SER A 30 49.41 -12.57 -17.04
N GLY A 31 48.78 -13.24 -16.08
CA GLY A 31 49.39 -13.93 -14.93
C GLY A 31 48.40 -14.99 -14.42
N PRO A 32 48.87 -16.06 -13.76
CA PRO A 32 48.45 -17.42 -14.03
C PRO A 32 47.04 -17.79 -13.51
N SER A 33 46.33 -18.52 -14.37
CA SER A 33 45.22 -19.40 -14.03
C SER A 33 45.65 -20.38 -12.91
N VAL A 34 44.97 -20.33 -11.77
CA VAL A 34 45.08 -21.27 -10.64
C VAL A 34 43.64 -21.66 -10.25
N PRO A 35 43.33 -22.95 -10.01
CA PRO A 35 42.01 -23.53 -10.23
C PRO A 35 41.01 -23.24 -9.09
N PRO A 36 39.69 -23.38 -9.34
CA PRO A 36 38.66 -23.12 -8.34
C PRO A 36 38.64 -24.18 -7.22
N PRO A 37 38.55 -23.80 -5.93
CA PRO A 37 38.03 -24.71 -4.91
C PRO A 37 36.53 -24.91 -5.10
N SER A 38 36.13 -26.18 -4.94
CA SER A 38 34.85 -26.75 -5.38
C SER A 38 33.56 -26.17 -4.78
N VAL A 39 32.52 -26.21 -5.62
CA VAL A 39 31.08 -25.93 -5.45
C VAL A 39 30.44 -26.51 -4.16
N ARG A 40 31.13 -27.40 -3.46
CA ARG A 40 30.58 -28.17 -2.34
C ARG A 40 30.52 -27.40 -1.02
N ALA A 41 31.33 -26.36 -0.83
CA ALA A 41 31.29 -25.55 0.41
C ALA A 41 30.22 -24.45 0.40
N LEU A 42 29.78 -24.01 -0.78
CA LEU A 42 28.74 -22.99 -0.98
C LEU A 42 27.31 -23.48 -0.63
N LEU A 43 27.09 -24.79 -0.51
CA LEU A 43 25.76 -25.37 -0.28
C LEU A 43 25.42 -25.64 1.19
N GLN A 44 26.35 -25.51 2.14
CA GLN A 44 26.09 -25.88 3.54
C GLN A 44 25.70 -24.72 4.47
N ARG A 45 25.72 -23.46 4.03
CA ARG A 45 25.38 -22.30 4.90
C ARG A 45 24.04 -21.63 4.58
N ALA A 46 23.16 -22.34 3.87
CA ALA A 46 21.81 -21.93 3.54
C ALA A 46 20.78 -22.55 4.51
N THR A 47 20.82 -22.26 5.80
CA THR A 47 19.70 -22.55 6.71
C THR A 47 19.68 -21.62 7.93
N GLY A 48 18.99 -20.47 7.81
CA GLY A 48 18.50 -19.77 9.01
C GLY A 48 18.34 -18.25 8.92
N ARG A 49 17.25 -17.79 8.29
CA ARG A 49 16.48 -16.56 8.60
C ARG A 49 17.24 -15.28 8.99
N HIS A 50 17.23 -14.28 8.09
CA HIS A 50 16.50 -13.02 8.29
C HIS A 50 16.46 -12.27 6.94
N ALA A 51 15.26 -12.19 6.34
CA ALA A 51 15.02 -11.41 5.14
C ALA A 51 14.85 -9.93 5.52
N VAL A 52 15.96 -9.19 5.51
CA VAL A 52 15.95 -7.74 5.30
C VAL A 52 16.63 -7.54 3.95
N LEU A 53 15.88 -7.06 2.96
CA LEU A 53 16.38 -6.83 1.60
C LEU A 53 17.55 -5.82 1.66
N PRO A 54 18.77 -6.18 1.23
CA PRO A 54 19.85 -5.21 1.15
C PRO A 54 19.56 -4.26 0.00
N ARG A 55 19.49 -2.97 0.30
CA ARG A 55 19.46 -1.87 -0.69
C ARG A 55 20.87 -1.58 -1.21
N ALA A 56 21.66 -2.64 -1.43
CA ALA A 56 22.93 -2.58 -2.15
C ALA A 56 22.63 -3.15 -3.54
N GLY A 57 22.95 -2.39 -4.60
CA GLY A 57 22.72 -2.81 -5.98
C GLY A 57 23.40 -4.14 -6.32
N LEU A 58 23.12 -4.67 -7.52
CA LEU A 58 23.67 -5.91 -8.06
C LEU A 58 25.20 -6.07 -7.86
N ASP A 59 25.96 -4.98 -7.80
CA ASP A 59 27.41 -5.00 -7.49
C ASP A 59 27.75 -5.59 -6.12
N GLY A 60 26.92 -5.36 -5.10
CA GLY A 60 27.14 -5.93 -3.77
C GLY A 60 26.81 -7.43 -3.67
N LEU A 61 26.11 -7.96 -4.68
CA LEU A 61 25.81 -9.38 -4.83
C LEU A 61 26.88 -10.12 -5.63
N LEU A 62 27.67 -9.39 -6.42
CA LEU A 62 28.78 -9.91 -7.23
C LEU A 62 30.15 -9.69 -6.56
N SER A 63 30.25 -8.77 -5.60
CA SER A 63 31.46 -8.62 -4.79
C SER A 63 31.53 -9.68 -3.70
N THR A 64 32.63 -10.41 -3.64
CA THR A 64 32.97 -11.31 -2.52
C THR A 64 33.35 -10.56 -1.24
N ALA A 65 33.51 -9.23 -1.32
CA ALA A 65 33.67 -8.38 -0.15
C ALA A 65 32.30 -8.07 0.47
N PRO A 66 32.14 -8.15 1.80
CA PRO A 66 30.93 -7.67 2.44
C PRO A 66 30.80 -6.16 2.23
N VAL A 67 29.58 -5.74 1.89
CA VAL A 67 29.27 -4.35 1.56
C VAL A 67 28.69 -3.68 2.78
N PHE A 68 29.25 -2.52 3.14
CA PHE A 68 28.78 -1.80 4.30
C PHE A 68 27.53 -0.97 4.02
N SER A 69 26.49 -1.08 4.84
CA SER A 69 25.32 -0.20 4.81
C SER A 69 25.57 1.06 5.63
N ALA A 70 25.52 2.22 4.96
CA ALA A 70 25.61 3.50 5.63
C ALA A 70 24.27 3.84 6.32
N ARG A 71 24.26 3.97 7.65
CA ARG A 71 23.19 4.64 8.38
C ARG A 71 23.47 6.13 8.48
N LEU A 72 22.41 6.92 8.71
CA LEU A 72 22.46 8.39 8.82
C LEU A 72 23.54 8.91 9.80
N ARG A 73 24.06 8.05 10.70
CA ARG A 73 25.24 8.30 11.54
C ARG A 73 26.07 7.03 11.80
N GLY A 74 26.72 6.49 10.76
CA GLY A 74 27.79 5.48 10.92
C GLY A 74 27.49 4.10 10.32
N TYR A 75 28.45 3.18 10.51
CA TYR A 75 28.37 1.78 10.10
C TYR A 75 27.48 0.97 11.05
N ASP A 76 26.79 -0.05 10.55
CA ASP A 76 26.05 -1.00 11.40
C ASP A 76 27.05 -1.89 12.17
N PRO A 77 27.05 -1.88 13.51
CA PRO A 77 27.99 -2.69 14.31
C PRO A 77 27.96 -4.18 13.95
N PHE A 78 26.79 -4.73 13.61
CA PHE A 78 26.67 -6.15 13.26
C PHE A 78 27.42 -6.51 11.98
N GLU A 79 27.33 -5.63 10.98
CA GLU A 79 27.96 -5.79 9.68
C GLU A 79 29.48 -5.60 9.77
N VAL A 80 29.93 -4.73 10.67
CA VAL A 80 31.36 -4.58 11.01
C VAL A 80 31.89 -5.83 11.70
N ASP A 81 31.18 -6.38 12.67
CA ASP A 81 31.58 -7.62 13.36
C ASP A 81 31.63 -8.81 12.39
N GLU A 82 30.67 -8.90 11.47
CA GLU A 82 30.65 -9.91 10.41
C GLU A 82 31.84 -9.77 9.46
N TYR A 83 32.19 -8.54 9.06
CA TYR A 83 33.39 -8.27 8.27
C TYR A 83 34.68 -8.64 9.00
N VAL A 84 34.80 -8.26 10.28
CA VAL A 84 36.00 -8.58 11.08
C VAL A 84 36.16 -10.09 11.20
N ALA A 85 35.08 -10.81 11.52
CA ALA A 85 35.11 -12.27 11.60
C ALA A 85 35.49 -12.93 10.25
N TRP A 86 34.97 -12.40 9.15
CA TRP A 86 35.34 -12.85 7.81
C TRP A 86 36.81 -12.58 7.50
N ALA A 87 37.29 -11.36 7.75
CA ALA A 87 38.66 -10.94 7.47
C ALA A 87 39.68 -11.74 8.31
N GLU A 88 39.38 -11.97 9.59
CA GLU A 88 40.19 -12.83 10.46
C GLU A 88 40.23 -14.27 9.94
N GLY A 89 39.08 -14.79 9.47
CA GLY A 89 38.98 -16.10 8.84
C GLY A 89 39.85 -16.21 7.57
N GLU A 90 39.82 -15.18 6.74
CA GLU A 90 40.57 -15.13 5.48
C GLU A 90 42.09 -15.05 5.73
N VAL A 91 42.53 -14.21 6.67
CA VAL A 91 43.94 -14.14 7.08
C VAL A 91 44.41 -15.49 7.66
N ALA A 92 43.58 -16.15 8.47
CA ALA A 92 43.90 -17.47 9.00
C ALA A 92 43.99 -18.54 7.90
N ALA A 93 43.15 -18.47 6.87
CA ALA A 93 43.20 -19.36 5.71
C ALA A 93 44.48 -19.14 4.89
N ALA A 94 44.78 -17.89 4.54
CA ALA A 94 45.99 -17.53 3.80
C ALA A 94 47.28 -17.96 4.53
N ARG A 95 47.31 -17.85 5.87
CA ARG A 95 48.44 -18.34 6.67
C ARG A 95 48.62 -19.85 6.57
N ARG A 96 47.55 -20.64 6.66
CA ARG A 96 47.62 -22.10 6.51
C ARG A 96 48.10 -22.51 5.12
N GLU A 97 47.66 -21.81 4.08
CA GLU A 97 48.10 -22.05 2.71
C GLU A 97 49.59 -21.74 2.53
N ALA A 98 50.06 -20.60 3.07
CA ALA A 98 51.48 -20.25 3.05
C ALA A 98 52.34 -21.27 3.81
N GLU A 99 51.91 -21.71 5.00
CA GLU A 99 52.59 -22.77 5.77
C GLU A 99 52.64 -24.10 4.99
N HIS A 100 51.57 -24.45 4.28
CA HIS A 100 51.52 -25.66 3.45
C HIS A 100 52.52 -25.59 2.28
N VAL A 101 52.61 -24.47 1.58
CA VAL A 101 53.56 -24.26 0.49
C VAL A 101 55.00 -24.29 1.01
N LEU A 102 55.28 -23.63 2.14
CA LEU A 102 56.61 -23.64 2.77
C LEU A 102 57.03 -25.04 3.20
N ALA A 103 56.11 -25.84 3.75
CA ALA A 103 56.39 -27.24 4.10
C ALA A 103 56.77 -28.09 2.88
N ARG A 104 56.02 -27.95 1.77
CA ARG A 104 56.34 -28.64 0.51
C ARG A 104 57.68 -28.19 -0.07
N TYR A 105 57.96 -26.90 -0.06
CA TYR A 105 59.25 -26.36 -0.51
C TYR A 105 60.41 -26.90 0.32
N GLY A 106 60.27 -26.94 1.65
CA GLY A 106 61.28 -27.51 2.55
C GLY A 106 61.57 -28.98 2.25
N ALA A 107 60.53 -29.79 2.01
CA ALA A 107 60.69 -31.20 1.61
C ALA A 107 61.45 -31.33 0.28
N CYS A 108 61.04 -30.60 -0.76
CA CYS A 108 61.71 -30.62 -2.06
C CYS A 108 63.17 -30.14 -1.98
N ALA A 109 63.45 -29.12 -1.18
CA ALA A 109 64.81 -28.60 -0.99
C ALA A 109 65.71 -29.65 -0.31
N ALA A 110 65.18 -30.37 0.69
CA ALA A 110 65.89 -31.45 1.35
C ALA A 110 66.18 -32.62 0.38
N GLU A 111 65.19 -33.04 -0.41
CA GLU A 111 65.37 -34.08 -1.44
C GLU A 111 66.42 -33.71 -2.49
N LEU A 112 66.44 -32.45 -2.92
CA LEU A 112 67.39 -31.95 -3.89
C LEU A 112 68.82 -31.90 -3.32
N GLU A 113 68.99 -31.49 -2.06
CA GLU A 113 70.27 -31.50 -1.38
C GLU A 113 70.80 -32.93 -1.16
N ILE A 114 69.92 -33.87 -0.79
CA ILE A 114 70.26 -35.30 -0.72
C ILE A 114 70.73 -35.80 -2.09
N SER A 115 69.99 -35.47 -3.16
CA SER A 115 70.32 -35.85 -4.54
C SER A 115 71.67 -35.28 -4.99
N ARG A 116 71.96 -34.01 -4.66
CA ARG A 116 73.26 -33.38 -4.94
C ARG A 116 74.41 -34.06 -4.20
N ARG A 117 74.24 -34.43 -2.93
CA ARG A 117 75.24 -35.17 -2.16
C ARG A 117 75.51 -36.56 -2.73
N LEU A 118 74.45 -37.29 -3.11
CA LEU A 118 74.57 -38.59 -3.75
C LEU A 118 75.32 -38.50 -5.09
N LEU A 119 75.03 -37.50 -5.90
CA LEU A 119 75.74 -37.24 -7.16
C LEU A 119 77.22 -36.88 -6.92
N ALA A 120 77.53 -36.07 -5.91
CA ALA A 120 78.90 -35.70 -5.57
C ALA A 120 79.73 -36.91 -5.08
N GLN A 121 79.08 -37.90 -4.45
CA GLN A 121 79.72 -39.13 -3.97
C GLN A 121 79.86 -40.21 -5.04
N THR A 122 79.24 -40.04 -6.21
CA THR A 122 79.28 -41.04 -7.28
C THR A 122 80.63 -40.95 -8.03
N PRO A 123 81.45 -42.02 -8.04
CA PRO A 123 82.78 -42.00 -8.67
C PRO A 123 82.70 -41.82 -10.19
N LYS A 124 83.38 -40.78 -10.71
CA LYS A 124 83.30 -40.28 -12.11
C LYS A 124 83.94 -41.16 -13.20
N GLY A 125 84.15 -42.46 -12.97
CA GLY A 125 84.99 -43.31 -13.85
C GLY A 125 84.36 -44.60 -14.35
N ARG A 126 83.04 -44.82 -14.14
CA ARG A 126 82.37 -46.06 -14.56
C ARG A 126 81.66 -45.85 -15.89
N ASP A 127 82.02 -46.61 -16.93
CA ASP A 127 81.33 -46.59 -18.22
C ASP A 127 79.85 -46.98 -18.04
N VAL A 128 78.98 -45.97 -18.02
CA VAL A 128 77.52 -46.07 -17.88
C VAL A 128 76.80 -46.07 -19.23
N SER A 129 77.52 -46.31 -20.33
CA SER A 129 76.97 -46.25 -21.69
C SER A 129 75.63 -47.00 -21.86
N PRO A 130 75.47 -48.28 -21.46
CA PRO A 130 74.20 -49.00 -21.66
C PRO A 130 73.08 -48.57 -20.68
N VAL A 131 73.43 -48.05 -19.50
CA VAL A 131 72.43 -47.51 -18.54
C VAL A 131 71.90 -46.18 -19.05
N THR A 132 72.74 -45.38 -19.69
CA THR A 132 72.39 -44.05 -20.21
C THR A 132 71.38 -44.14 -21.34
N ASP A 133 71.53 -45.12 -22.25
CA ASP A 133 70.56 -45.33 -23.34
C ASP A 133 69.20 -45.79 -22.80
N ARG A 134 69.18 -46.71 -21.83
CA ARG A 134 67.93 -47.12 -21.17
C ARG A 134 67.25 -45.97 -20.43
N VAL A 135 68.02 -45.11 -19.76
CA VAL A 135 67.47 -43.91 -19.10
C VAL A 135 66.91 -42.93 -20.13
N ARG A 136 67.58 -42.75 -21.27
CA ARG A 136 67.07 -41.93 -22.38
C ARG A 136 65.73 -42.45 -22.89
N ASP A 137 65.61 -43.77 -23.08
CA ASP A 137 64.36 -44.39 -23.54
C ASP A 137 63.23 -44.22 -22.52
N ILE A 138 63.52 -44.36 -21.22
CA ILE A 138 62.54 -44.13 -20.14
C ILE A 138 62.10 -42.66 -20.13
N LEU A 139 63.03 -41.71 -20.28
CA LEU A 139 62.70 -40.28 -20.32
C LEU A 139 61.87 -39.92 -21.54
N ARG A 140 62.16 -40.55 -22.70
CA ARG A 140 61.36 -40.36 -23.91
C ARG A 140 59.94 -40.89 -23.71
N LEU A 141 59.80 -42.11 -23.20
CA LEU A 141 58.48 -42.69 -22.90
C LEU A 141 57.72 -41.83 -21.88
N ALA A 142 58.38 -41.33 -20.84
CA ALA A 142 57.76 -40.45 -19.86
C ALA A 142 57.34 -39.09 -20.47
N ALA A 143 58.11 -38.55 -21.41
CA ALA A 143 57.75 -37.33 -22.14
C ALA A 143 56.55 -37.56 -23.07
N ASP A 144 56.52 -38.70 -23.77
CA ASP A 144 55.40 -39.09 -24.63
C ASP A 144 54.12 -39.30 -23.80
N GLU A 145 54.22 -40.00 -22.66
CA GLU A 145 53.11 -40.18 -21.71
C GLU A 145 52.63 -38.85 -21.12
N ALA A 146 53.56 -37.95 -20.76
CA ALA A 146 53.21 -36.62 -20.29
C ALA A 146 52.48 -35.79 -21.35
N SER A 147 52.90 -35.89 -22.62
CA SER A 147 52.19 -35.24 -23.73
C SER A 147 50.77 -35.80 -23.88
N ALA A 148 50.62 -37.13 -23.85
CA ALA A 148 49.31 -37.78 -23.95
C ALA A 148 48.37 -37.38 -22.79
N MET A 149 48.89 -37.27 -21.57
CA MET A 149 48.12 -36.78 -20.42
C MET A 149 47.69 -35.32 -20.58
N VAL A 150 48.56 -34.45 -21.13
CA VAL A 150 48.22 -33.04 -21.37
C VAL A 150 47.15 -32.91 -22.45
N ASP A 151 47.26 -33.68 -23.53
CA ASP A 151 46.28 -33.68 -24.61
C ASP A 151 44.91 -34.18 -24.10
N GLY A 152 44.88 -35.28 -23.34
CA GLY A 152 43.66 -35.78 -22.70
C GLY A 152 43.04 -34.77 -21.72
N ALA A 153 43.87 -34.11 -20.89
CA ALA A 153 43.39 -33.07 -19.98
C ALA A 153 42.83 -31.84 -20.73
N ALA A 154 43.38 -31.51 -21.89
CA ALA A 154 42.87 -30.43 -22.73
C ALA A 154 41.49 -30.78 -23.31
N GLU A 155 41.31 -32.00 -23.82
CA GLU A 155 40.01 -32.49 -24.31
C GLU A 155 38.95 -32.52 -23.19
N GLU A 156 39.30 -33.00 -22.01
CA GLU A 156 38.41 -33.00 -20.84
C GLU A 156 38.01 -31.57 -20.42
N ALA A 157 38.98 -30.64 -20.43
CA ALA A 157 38.71 -29.24 -20.12
C ALA A 157 37.75 -28.60 -21.13
N GLU A 158 37.92 -28.87 -22.42
CA GLU A 158 37.01 -28.42 -23.47
C GLU A 158 35.60 -28.99 -23.29
N GLN A 159 35.48 -30.27 -22.92
CA GLN A 159 34.21 -30.91 -22.64
C GLN A 159 33.50 -30.26 -21.44
N ILE A 160 34.21 -30.03 -20.34
CA ILE A 160 33.67 -29.35 -19.15
C ILE A 160 33.21 -27.93 -19.49
N LEU A 161 33.98 -27.18 -20.28
CA LEU A 161 33.59 -25.84 -20.72
C LEU A 161 32.35 -25.86 -21.61
N ALA A 162 32.23 -26.84 -22.52
CA ALA A 162 31.05 -26.99 -23.36
C ALA A 162 29.80 -27.31 -22.53
N GLU A 163 29.91 -28.22 -21.56
CA GLU A 163 28.82 -28.56 -20.63
C GLU A 163 28.40 -27.35 -19.77
N ALA A 164 29.38 -26.65 -19.19
CA ALA A 164 29.12 -25.45 -18.37
C ALA A 164 28.41 -24.35 -19.17
N ARG A 165 28.77 -24.17 -20.45
CA ARG A 165 28.09 -23.23 -21.36
C ARG A 165 26.64 -23.65 -21.63
N LEU A 166 26.40 -24.92 -21.96
CA LEU A 166 25.05 -25.44 -22.17
C LEU A 166 24.18 -25.30 -20.93
N GLU A 167 24.74 -25.57 -19.74
CA GLU A 167 24.04 -25.39 -18.48
C GLU A 167 23.73 -23.91 -18.20
N ALA A 168 24.69 -23.01 -18.40
CA ALA A 168 24.50 -21.57 -18.24
C ALA A 168 23.37 -21.06 -19.16
N ASP A 169 23.36 -21.47 -20.42
CA ASP A 169 22.31 -21.12 -21.38
C ASP A 169 20.94 -21.68 -20.96
N ALA A 170 20.90 -22.92 -20.46
CA ALA A 170 19.67 -23.50 -19.93
C ALA A 170 19.13 -22.72 -18.72
N ARG A 171 20.01 -22.32 -17.80
CA ARG A 171 19.67 -21.50 -16.63
C ARG A 171 19.18 -20.11 -17.05
N LEU A 172 19.82 -19.47 -18.03
CA LEU A 172 19.39 -18.18 -18.58
C LEU A 172 18.00 -18.27 -19.25
N ARG A 173 17.74 -19.31 -20.03
CA ARG A 173 16.40 -19.56 -20.61
C ARG A 173 15.34 -19.72 -19.53
N LYS A 174 15.62 -20.52 -18.50
CA LYS A 174 14.69 -20.70 -17.37
C LYS A 174 14.45 -19.39 -16.61
N ALA A 175 15.49 -18.60 -16.36
CA ALA A 175 15.35 -17.30 -15.70
C ALA A 175 14.49 -16.33 -16.52
N ARG A 176 14.68 -16.29 -17.85
CA ARG A 176 13.82 -15.49 -18.75
C ARG A 176 12.37 -15.95 -18.71
N GLN A 177 12.12 -17.26 -18.77
CA GLN A 177 10.77 -17.82 -18.67
C GLN A 177 10.09 -17.45 -17.34
N VAL A 178 10.80 -17.56 -16.21
CA VAL A 178 10.27 -17.16 -14.90
C VAL A 178 9.95 -15.67 -14.86
N LYS A 179 10.82 -14.82 -15.44
CA LYS A 179 10.58 -13.38 -15.56
C LYS A 179 9.34 -13.07 -16.40
N GLU A 180 9.16 -13.76 -17.53
CA GLU A 180 8.00 -13.59 -18.41
C GLU A 180 6.69 -13.99 -17.71
N ILE A 181 6.67 -15.13 -17.01
CA ILE A 181 5.52 -15.56 -16.20
C ILE A 181 5.22 -14.54 -15.10
N ALA A 182 6.24 -14.08 -14.37
CA ALA A 182 6.06 -13.09 -13.31
C ALA A 182 5.54 -11.75 -13.84
N ALA A 183 6.00 -11.32 -15.02
CA ALA A 183 5.50 -10.11 -15.67
C ALA A 183 4.03 -10.26 -16.08
N ALA A 184 3.66 -11.38 -16.71
CA ALA A 184 2.27 -11.67 -17.09
C ALA A 184 1.34 -11.70 -15.86
N THR A 185 1.73 -12.38 -14.78
CA THR A 185 0.94 -12.40 -13.54
C THR A 185 0.84 -11.00 -12.91
N ALA A 186 1.89 -10.18 -12.98
CA ALA A 186 1.83 -8.80 -12.49
C ALA A 186 0.86 -7.94 -13.30
N ASP A 187 0.81 -8.11 -14.62
CA ASP A 187 -0.14 -7.43 -15.49
C ASP A 187 -1.58 -7.86 -15.20
N GLU A 188 -1.84 -9.17 -15.07
CA GLU A 188 -3.15 -9.70 -14.69
C GLU A 188 -3.64 -9.13 -13.35
N MET A 189 -2.76 -9.02 -12.35
CA MET A 189 -3.11 -8.45 -11.04
C MET A 189 -3.39 -6.95 -11.10
N ARG A 190 -2.72 -6.20 -12.00
CA ARG A 190 -3.03 -4.78 -12.23
C ARG A 190 -4.39 -4.62 -12.89
N ASP A 191 -4.70 -5.43 -13.90
CA ASP A 191 -5.98 -5.41 -14.59
C ASP A 191 -7.14 -5.73 -13.64
N LEU A 192 -6.97 -6.75 -12.79
CA LEU A 192 -7.96 -7.08 -11.76
C LEU A 192 -8.17 -5.92 -10.78
N ALA A 193 -7.08 -5.36 -10.25
CA ALA A 193 -7.16 -4.22 -9.33
C ALA A 193 -7.79 -2.98 -9.98
N GLN A 194 -7.60 -2.78 -11.29
CA GLN A 194 -8.25 -1.68 -12.01
C GLN A 194 -9.76 -1.90 -12.16
N ARG A 195 -10.19 -3.14 -12.46
CA ARG A 195 -11.62 -3.50 -12.52
C ARG A 195 -12.28 -3.34 -11.15
N ASP A 196 -11.69 -3.87 -10.10
CA ASP A 196 -12.21 -3.74 -8.74
C ASP A 196 -12.38 -2.27 -8.31
N ARG A 197 -11.43 -1.41 -8.70
CA ARG A 197 -11.53 0.03 -8.44
C ARG A 197 -12.64 0.70 -9.23
N ALA A 198 -12.84 0.30 -10.49
CA ALA A 198 -13.92 0.82 -11.32
C ALA A 198 -15.28 0.40 -10.76
N ASP A 199 -15.44 -0.87 -10.38
CA ASP A 199 -16.67 -1.41 -9.78
C ASP A 199 -16.98 -0.72 -8.45
N ALA A 200 -15.97 -0.56 -7.58
CA ALA A 200 -16.12 0.16 -6.32
C ALA A 200 -16.42 1.66 -6.50
N ALA A 201 -16.01 2.28 -7.62
CA ALA A 201 -16.37 3.65 -7.93
C ALA A 201 -17.82 3.74 -8.41
N ALA A 202 -18.25 2.82 -9.29
CA ALA A 202 -19.62 2.75 -9.77
C ALA A 202 -20.63 2.50 -8.62
N LEU A 203 -20.31 1.58 -7.71
CA LEU A 203 -21.14 1.33 -6.52
C LEU A 203 -21.26 2.56 -5.61
N ARG A 204 -20.18 3.33 -5.46
CA ARG A 204 -20.20 4.58 -4.67
C ARG A 204 -21.03 5.67 -5.34
N GLU A 205 -20.97 5.78 -6.65
CA GLU A 205 -21.79 6.73 -7.42
C GLU A 205 -23.27 6.36 -7.33
N GLN A 206 -23.61 5.08 -7.49
CA GLN A 206 -24.97 4.58 -7.31
C GLN A 206 -25.50 4.86 -5.91
N ALA A 207 -24.76 4.48 -4.86
CA ALA A 207 -25.17 4.71 -3.48
C ALA A 207 -25.37 6.19 -3.16
N ARG A 208 -24.57 7.08 -3.79
CA ARG A 208 -24.73 8.53 -3.66
C ARG A 208 -26.00 9.01 -4.34
N ALA A 209 -26.29 8.55 -5.56
CA ALA A 209 -27.52 8.89 -6.26
C ALA A 209 -28.77 8.45 -5.48
N GLU A 210 -28.76 7.22 -4.93
CA GLU A 210 -29.84 6.71 -4.07
C GLU A 210 -30.00 7.54 -2.79
N ALA A 211 -28.89 7.93 -2.15
CA ALA A 211 -28.93 8.79 -0.98
C ALA A 211 -29.51 10.19 -1.30
N ASP A 212 -29.10 10.78 -2.42
CA ASP A 212 -29.59 12.08 -2.87
C ASP A 212 -31.11 12.01 -3.19
N GLU A 213 -31.57 10.92 -3.81
CA GLU A 213 -33.00 10.66 -4.05
C GLU A 213 -33.80 10.54 -2.75
N LEU A 214 -33.31 9.74 -1.79
CA LEU A 214 -33.96 9.56 -0.48
C LEU A 214 -34.05 10.87 0.29
N VAL A 215 -32.97 11.66 0.31
CA VAL A 215 -32.95 12.97 0.95
C VAL A 215 -33.92 13.93 0.26
N GLY A 216 -33.93 13.95 -1.08
CA GLY A 216 -34.88 14.75 -1.86
C GLY A 216 -36.34 14.40 -1.55
N GLY A 217 -36.66 13.09 -1.51
CA GLY A 217 -37.98 12.60 -1.13
C GLY A 217 -38.38 12.97 0.29
N ALA A 218 -37.47 12.84 1.26
CA ALA A 218 -37.72 13.21 2.65
C ALA A 218 -37.96 14.72 2.83
N VAL A 219 -37.23 15.57 2.09
CA VAL A 219 -37.43 17.03 2.09
C VAL A 219 -38.79 17.38 1.49
N ALA A 220 -39.15 16.81 0.34
CA ALA A 220 -40.44 17.05 -0.31
C ALA A 220 -41.62 16.61 0.58
N GLU A 221 -41.51 15.46 1.24
CA GLU A 221 -42.53 14.96 2.17
C GLU A 221 -42.67 15.88 3.39
N ARG A 222 -41.55 16.31 3.99
CA ARG A 222 -41.55 17.26 5.10
C ARG A 222 -42.24 18.56 4.70
N ASP A 223 -41.93 19.09 3.52
CA ASP A 223 -42.50 20.35 3.04
C ASP A 223 -44.00 20.21 2.76
N ARG A 224 -44.46 19.06 2.23
CA ARG A 224 -45.88 18.73 2.09
C ARG A 224 -46.59 18.72 3.45
N LEU A 225 -46.06 17.98 4.42
CA LEU A 225 -46.65 17.89 5.77
C LEU A 225 -46.65 19.25 6.47
N ALA A 226 -45.63 20.09 6.24
CA ALA A 226 -45.58 21.44 6.78
C ALA A 226 -46.67 22.34 6.19
N ALA A 227 -46.96 22.21 4.89
CA ALA A 227 -48.05 22.93 4.23
C ALA A 227 -49.43 22.46 4.75
N GLU A 228 -49.67 21.15 4.81
CA GLU A 228 -50.90 20.58 5.37
C GLU A 228 -51.13 21.01 6.82
N ALA A 229 -50.06 21.02 7.64
CA ALA A 229 -50.13 21.48 9.03
C ALA A 229 -50.41 22.98 9.14
N ALA A 230 -49.96 23.80 8.18
CA ALA A 230 -50.29 25.23 8.14
C ALA A 230 -51.77 25.44 7.80
N GLU A 231 -52.28 24.76 6.77
CA GLU A 231 -53.69 24.81 6.38
C GLU A 231 -54.61 24.35 7.52
N ALA A 232 -54.25 23.27 8.23
CA ALA A 232 -55.01 22.79 9.37
C ALA A 232 -55.05 23.82 10.53
N ARG A 233 -53.95 24.55 10.77
CA ARG A 233 -53.92 25.63 11.78
C ARG A 233 -54.81 26.79 11.37
N ASP A 234 -54.79 27.18 10.09
CA ASP A 234 -55.64 28.26 9.58
C ASP A 234 -57.13 27.89 9.69
N GLN A 235 -57.50 26.64 9.37
CA GLN A 235 -58.85 26.12 9.55
C GLN A 235 -59.27 26.13 11.02
N LEU A 236 -58.40 25.68 11.93
CA LEU A 236 -58.69 25.71 13.37
C LEU A 236 -58.85 27.13 13.89
N ALA A 237 -58.03 28.08 13.43
CA ALA A 237 -58.14 29.48 13.80
C ALA A 237 -59.47 30.09 13.29
N ALA A 238 -59.90 29.75 12.07
CA ALA A 238 -61.19 30.18 11.54
C ALA A 238 -62.36 29.64 12.36
N VAL A 239 -62.36 28.34 12.68
CA VAL A 239 -63.39 27.71 13.52
C VAL A 239 -63.41 28.31 14.93
N GLN A 240 -62.25 28.63 15.50
CA GLN A 240 -62.14 29.31 16.79
C GLN A 240 -62.76 30.72 16.74
N ALA A 241 -62.48 31.49 15.69
CA ALA A 241 -63.07 32.81 15.51
C ALA A 241 -64.61 32.76 15.37
N GLU A 242 -65.13 31.79 14.60
CA GLU A 242 -66.58 31.55 14.49
C GLU A 242 -67.20 31.19 15.84
N LEU A 243 -66.54 30.34 16.63
CA LEU A 243 -67.00 29.97 17.96
C LEU A 243 -67.06 31.18 18.90
N GLU A 244 -66.04 32.03 18.88
CA GLU A 244 -66.01 33.27 19.66
C GLU A 244 -67.11 34.25 19.22
N ASP A 245 -67.36 34.38 17.92
CA ASP A 245 -68.47 35.18 17.38
C ASP A 245 -69.82 34.64 17.87
N LEU A 246 -70.05 33.33 17.80
CA LEU A 246 -71.27 32.68 18.29
C LEU A 246 -71.44 32.85 19.81
N GLN A 247 -70.35 32.79 20.58
CA GLN A 247 -70.39 33.04 22.02
C GLN A 247 -70.79 34.49 22.31
N ARG A 248 -70.22 35.47 21.58
CA ARG A 248 -70.62 36.88 21.67
C ARG A 248 -72.10 37.07 21.35
N GLN A 249 -72.59 36.50 20.24
CA GLN A 249 -74.00 36.56 19.86
C GLN A 249 -74.93 35.96 20.93
N ARG A 250 -74.56 34.81 21.50
CA ARG A 250 -75.32 34.16 22.59
C ARG A 250 -75.39 35.08 23.82
N ASP A 251 -74.29 35.70 24.19
CA ASP A 251 -74.21 36.54 25.38
C ASP A 251 -74.98 37.86 25.18
N ASP A 252 -74.93 38.44 23.98
CA ASP A 252 -75.75 39.59 23.58
C ASP A 252 -77.26 39.26 23.58
N ALA A 253 -77.64 38.09 23.07
CA ALA A 253 -79.02 37.61 23.10
C ALA A 253 -79.51 37.41 24.54
N ARG A 254 -78.69 36.82 25.41
CA ARG A 254 -78.98 36.67 26.85
C ARG A 254 -79.13 38.02 27.55
N ALA A 255 -78.26 38.99 27.26
CA ALA A 255 -78.37 40.34 27.80
C ALA A 255 -79.64 41.04 27.33
N SER A 256 -80.00 40.88 26.06
CA SER A 256 -81.24 41.42 25.48
C SER A 256 -82.49 40.80 26.10
N LEU A 257 -82.51 39.48 26.29
CA LEU A 257 -83.60 38.78 26.98
C LEU A 257 -83.74 39.25 28.43
N ARG A 258 -82.65 39.37 29.18
CA ARG A 258 -82.68 39.91 30.55
C ARG A 258 -83.27 41.32 30.58
N ARG A 259 -82.81 42.21 29.69
CA ARG A 259 -83.36 43.57 29.57
C ARG A 259 -84.86 43.55 29.27
N LEU A 260 -85.33 42.68 28.37
CA LEU A 260 -86.75 42.54 28.07
C LEU A 260 -87.53 42.03 29.28
N THR A 261 -87.00 41.04 30.02
CA THR A 261 -87.60 40.57 31.27
C THR A 261 -87.71 41.70 32.29
N ASP A 262 -86.64 42.47 32.52
CA ASP A 262 -86.64 43.63 33.42
C ASP A 262 -87.66 44.69 32.99
N GLN A 263 -87.79 44.94 31.68
CA GLN A 263 -88.79 45.86 31.12
C GLN A 263 -90.23 45.37 31.32
N ILE A 264 -90.47 44.07 31.13
CA ILE A 264 -91.78 43.46 31.38
C ILE A 264 -92.10 43.52 32.87
N GLU A 265 -91.16 43.20 33.75
CA GLU A 265 -91.34 43.32 35.20
C GLU A 265 -91.65 44.76 35.61
N ALA A 266 -90.92 45.75 35.07
CA ALA A 266 -91.20 47.17 35.30
C ALA A 266 -92.58 47.59 34.77
N ALA A 267 -92.98 47.14 33.58
CA ALA A 267 -94.30 47.43 33.00
C ALA A 267 -95.43 46.78 33.80
N LEU A 268 -95.24 45.55 34.28
CA LEU A 268 -96.18 44.85 35.17
C LEU A 268 -96.27 45.54 36.54
N ALA A 269 -95.14 46.02 37.09
CA ALA A 269 -95.14 46.82 38.31
C ALA A 269 -95.89 48.15 38.12
N LEU A 270 -95.75 48.81 36.97
CA LEU A 270 -96.48 50.03 36.65
C LEU A 270 -98.00 49.76 36.48
N ALA A 271 -98.36 48.66 35.82
CA ALA A 271 -99.76 48.25 35.65
C ALA A 271 -100.43 47.87 36.98
N THR A 272 -99.69 47.27 37.91
CA THR A 272 -100.18 46.97 39.27
C THR A 272 -100.14 48.18 40.22
N ALA A 273 -99.36 49.23 39.89
CA ALA A 273 -99.29 50.50 40.62
C ALA A 273 -100.34 51.55 40.16
N GLY A 274 -101.16 51.25 39.16
CA GLY A 274 -102.43 51.96 38.94
C GLY A 274 -103.34 51.80 40.16
N PRO A 275 -104.23 52.78 40.47
CA PRO A 275 -105.06 52.73 41.66
C PRO A 275 -105.77 51.39 41.68
N SER A 276 -105.60 50.64 42.76
CA SER A 276 -106.30 49.38 42.96
C SER A 276 -107.81 49.66 42.96
N GLU A 277 -108.43 49.71 41.78
CA GLU A 277 -109.84 49.42 41.65
C GLU A 277 -109.96 47.95 42.04
N ARG A 278 -110.30 47.73 43.32
CA ARG A 278 -110.77 46.45 43.80
C ARG A 278 -112.04 46.12 43.05
N PHE A 279 -111.88 45.43 41.94
CA PHE A 279 -112.97 44.78 41.24
C PHE A 279 -113.35 43.53 42.03
N LEU A 280 -114.45 43.60 42.76
CA LEU A 280 -115.10 42.45 43.38
C LEU A 280 -115.90 41.73 42.28
N VAL A 281 -115.42 40.56 41.86
CA VAL A 281 -116.17 39.66 40.97
C VAL A 281 -117.18 38.89 41.81
N VAL A 282 -118.44 39.33 41.78
CA VAL A 282 -119.59 38.60 42.32
C VAL A 282 -120.43 38.12 41.13
N GLY A 283 -120.11 36.94 40.60
CA GLY A 283 -120.74 36.43 39.37
C GLY A 283 -120.29 37.18 38.10
N ASN A 284 -121.11 37.17 37.04
CA ASN A 284 -120.71 37.62 35.69
C ASN A 284 -120.70 39.15 35.47
N THR A 285 -120.49 39.96 36.53
CA THR A 285 -120.51 41.44 36.45
C THR A 285 -119.55 42.07 37.47
N VAL A 286 -118.97 43.22 37.11
CA VAL A 286 -117.83 43.86 37.80
C VAL A 286 -118.11 45.36 38.08
N GLU A 287 -117.95 45.83 39.33
CA GLU A 287 -118.12 47.23 39.79
C GLU A 287 -116.93 47.71 40.69
N SER A 288 -116.62 49.02 40.73
CA SER A 288 -115.47 49.62 41.44
C SER A 288 -115.83 50.55 42.63
N VAL A 289 -115.01 50.56 43.70
CA VAL A 289 -115.22 51.34 44.95
C VAL A 289 -113.91 52.04 45.42
N PRO A 290 -113.92 53.34 45.80
CA PRO A 290 -112.74 54.08 46.25
C PRO A 290 -112.45 53.95 47.76
N VAL A 291 -111.16 53.89 48.15
CA VAL A 291 -110.70 53.76 49.55
C VAL A 291 -110.00 55.03 50.04
N ALA A 292 -110.38 55.50 51.23
CA ALA A 292 -109.84 56.68 51.91
C ALA A 292 -108.58 56.36 52.76
N SER A 293 -107.63 57.29 52.76
CA SER A 293 -106.33 57.24 53.45
C SER A 293 -106.46 57.42 54.97
N VAL A 294 -105.66 56.67 55.75
CA VAL A 294 -105.52 56.82 57.21
C VAL A 294 -104.05 57.18 57.53
N PRO A 295 -103.77 58.18 58.41
CA PRO A 295 -102.41 58.61 58.74
C PRO A 295 -101.89 57.95 60.03
N SER A 296 -100.60 57.58 60.03
CA SER A 296 -99.62 57.71 61.14
C SER A 296 -98.25 57.25 60.67
#